data_AF-A0A2N5LGX7-F1
#
_entry.id   AF-A0A2N5LGX7-F1
#
_cell.length_a   1.000
_cell.length_b   1.000
_cell.length_c   1.000
_cell.angle_alpha   90.00
_cell.angle_beta   90.00
_cell.angle_gamma   90.00
#
_symmetry.space_group_name_H-M   'P 1'
#
loop_
_entity.id
_entity.type
_entity.pdbx_description
1 polymer ?
#
loop_
_entity_poly.entity_id
_entity_poly.type
_entity_poly.pdbx_seq_one_letter_code
_entity_poly.pdbx_strand_id
1 'polypeptide(L)'
;MTASITLEQAKSHLRVTHEIDDTYIAGLIPTSFQLIADELDRELTEDICLTPSGQLSESLKHAALLVIGDLYQNREAQQTEQLHMNHALDRLLNKYRKMGV
;
A
#
# COMPACT_ATOMS: atom_id res chain seq x y z
N MET A 1 3.25 8.03 -15.54
CA MET A 1 3.14 6.61 -15.19
C MET A 1 3.61 6.47 -13.75
N THR A 2 2.65 6.50 -12.84
CA THR A 2 2.81 6.76 -11.41
C THR A 2 2.49 5.47 -10.66
N ALA A 3 3.42 4.99 -9.83
CA ALA A 3 3.23 3.91 -8.85
C ALA A 3 2.46 2.66 -9.35
N SER A 4 3.12 1.75 -10.10
CA SER A 4 2.44 0.55 -10.59
C SER A 4 2.80 -0.69 -9.79
N ILE A 5 1.91 -1.08 -8.87
CA ILE A 5 1.71 -2.50 -8.52
C ILE A 5 0.75 -3.08 -9.55
N THR A 6 1.10 -4.23 -10.14
CA THR A 6 0.19 -4.95 -11.03
C THR A 6 -0.78 -5.82 -10.24
N LEU A 7 -1.91 -6.18 -10.86
CA LEU A 7 -2.86 -7.13 -10.29
C LEU A 7 -2.18 -8.46 -9.93
N GLU A 8 -1.32 -8.98 -10.81
CA GLU A 8 -0.57 -10.23 -10.56
C GLU A 8 0.38 -10.12 -9.36
N GLN A 9 1.04 -8.97 -9.17
CA GLN A 9 1.87 -8.73 -7.99
C GLN A 9 1.03 -8.71 -6.70
N ALA A 10 -0.12 -8.04 -6.72
CA ALA A 10 -1.05 -8.02 -5.59
C ALA A 10 -1.59 -9.43 -5.28
N LYS A 11 -2.02 -10.19 -6.29
CA LYS A 11 -2.49 -11.59 -6.13
C LYS A 11 -1.39 -12.49 -5.57
N SER A 12 -0.18 -12.36 -6.08
CA SER A 12 0.99 -13.10 -5.58
C SER A 12 1.25 -12.80 -4.09
N HIS A 13 1.19 -11.53 -3.69
CA HIS A 13 1.32 -11.13 -2.28
C HIS A 13 0.22 -11.72 -1.40
N LEU A 14 -1.04 -11.67 -1.87
CA LEU A 14 -2.21 -12.22 -1.17
C LEU A 14 -2.30 -13.75 -1.21
N ARG A 15 -1.43 -14.42 -2.00
CA ARG A 15 -1.49 -15.86 -2.29
C ARG A 15 -2.81 -16.31 -2.92
N VAL A 16 -3.41 -15.43 -3.73
CA VAL A 16 -4.65 -15.69 -4.47
C VAL A 16 -4.29 -16.27 -5.85
N THR A 17 -4.81 -17.46 -6.15
CA THR A 17 -4.53 -18.17 -7.41
C THR A 17 -5.71 -18.19 -8.38
N HIS A 18 -6.87 -17.71 -7.96
CA HIS A 18 -8.09 -17.64 -8.76
C HIS A 18 -8.34 -16.23 -9.27
N GLU A 19 -9.35 -16.09 -10.14
CA GLU A 19 -9.71 -14.81 -10.77
C GLU A 19 -10.97 -14.15 -10.19
N ILE A 20 -11.69 -14.85 -9.29
CA ILE A 20 -12.98 -14.39 -8.72
C ILE A 20 -12.85 -13.00 -8.05
N ASP A 21 -11.73 -12.76 -7.38
CA ASP A 21 -11.49 -11.53 -6.60
C ASP A 21 -10.74 -10.46 -7.41
N ASP A 22 -10.44 -10.68 -8.69
CA ASP A 22 -9.57 -9.80 -9.47
C ASP A 22 -10.09 -8.36 -9.53
N THR A 23 -11.40 -8.19 -9.71
CA THR A 23 -12.04 -6.86 -9.72
C THR A 23 -11.88 -6.16 -8.37
N TYR A 24 -12.03 -6.91 -7.27
CA TYR A 24 -11.91 -6.36 -5.93
C TYR A 24 -10.45 -5.99 -5.62
N ILE A 25 -9.50 -6.90 -5.88
CA ILE A 25 -8.07 -6.67 -5.67
C ILE A 25 -7.58 -5.49 -6.52
N ALA A 26 -8.03 -5.38 -7.77
CA ALA A 26 -7.71 -4.24 -8.63
C ALA A 26 -8.16 -2.91 -8.03
N GLY A 27 -9.30 -2.87 -7.32
CA GLY A 27 -9.78 -1.69 -6.61
C GLY A 27 -8.96 -1.34 -5.36
N LEU A 28 -8.33 -2.31 -4.70
CA LEU A 28 -7.49 -2.08 -3.53
C LEU A 28 -6.16 -1.39 -3.89
N ILE A 29 -5.64 -1.60 -5.10
CA ILE A 29 -4.38 -1.01 -5.55
C ILE A 29 -4.40 0.53 -5.46
N PRO A 30 -5.30 1.26 -6.16
CA PRO A 30 -5.34 2.72 -6.05
C PRO A 30 -5.71 3.20 -4.65
N THR A 31 -6.58 2.46 -3.94
CA THR A 31 -6.97 2.77 -2.56
C THR A 31 -5.77 2.76 -1.61
N SER A 32 -4.89 1.75 -1.75
CA SER A 32 -3.68 1.66 -0.93
C SER A 32 -2.70 2.83 -1.17
N PHE A 33 -2.55 3.26 -2.41
CA PHE A 33 -1.69 4.40 -2.75
C PHE A 33 -2.27 5.72 -2.24
N GLN A 34 -3.59 5.89 -2.32
CA GLN A 34 -4.25 7.06 -1.77
C GLN A 34 -4.05 7.13 -0.25
N LEU A 35 -4.30 6.03 0.46
CA LEU A 35 -4.10 5.96 1.91
C LEU A 35 -2.66 6.31 2.29
N ILE A 36 -1.67 5.78 1.57
CA ILE A 36 -0.26 6.10 1.83
C ILE A 36 0.02 7.58 1.55
N ALA A 37 -0.49 8.16 0.47
CA ALA A 37 -0.30 9.59 0.18
C ALA A 37 -0.88 10.47 1.30
N ASP A 38 -2.07 10.12 1.80
CA ASP A 38 -2.74 10.82 2.90
C ASP A 38 -1.94 10.70 4.21
N GLU A 39 -1.45 9.50 4.53
CA GLU A 39 -0.62 9.24 5.72
C GLU A 39 0.76 9.95 5.70
N LEU A 40 1.28 10.22 4.51
CA LEU A 40 2.52 10.94 4.32
C LEU A 40 2.32 12.46 4.24
N ASP A 41 1.07 12.93 4.12
CA ASP A 41 0.71 14.31 3.79
C ASP A 41 1.49 14.81 2.56
N ARG A 42 1.57 13.97 1.53
CA ARG A 42 2.48 14.14 0.39
C ARG A 42 2.00 13.40 -0.85
N GLU A 43 2.22 13.98 -2.02
CA GLU A 43 2.01 13.27 -3.29
C GLU A 43 3.14 12.25 -3.55
N LEU A 44 2.79 11.04 -4.00
CA LEU A 44 3.77 9.99 -4.32
C LEU A 44 4.59 10.27 -5.59
N THR A 45 4.32 11.38 -6.27
CA THR A 45 5.03 11.95 -7.42
C THR A 45 6.25 12.78 -7.02
N GLU A 46 6.38 13.15 -5.74
CA GLU A 46 7.48 13.98 -5.27
C GLU A 46 8.82 13.23 -5.21
N ASP A 47 9.93 13.92 -5.47
CA ASP A 47 11.27 13.33 -5.62
C ASP A 47 11.71 12.42 -4.47
N ILE A 48 11.31 12.73 -3.23
CA ILE A 48 11.66 11.90 -2.06
C ILE A 48 11.03 10.49 -2.13
N CYS A 49 9.88 10.37 -2.78
CA CYS A 49 9.15 9.13 -2.97
C CYS A 49 9.68 8.32 -4.15
N LEU A 50 10.52 8.94 -5.00
CA LEU A 50 11.02 8.36 -6.23
C LEU A 50 12.46 7.86 -6.10
N THR A 51 12.80 6.86 -6.90
CA THR A 51 14.17 6.43 -7.15
C THR A 51 14.84 7.40 -8.14
N PRO A 52 16.18 7.36 -8.30
CA PRO A 52 16.86 8.14 -9.34
C PRO A 52 16.38 7.87 -10.78
N SER A 53 15.71 6.73 -11.00
CA SER A 53 15.08 6.36 -12.27
C SER A 53 13.63 6.87 -12.42
N GLY A 54 13.14 7.68 -11.47
CA GLY A 54 11.78 8.24 -11.49
C GLY A 54 10.68 7.22 -11.16
N GLN A 55 11.02 6.06 -10.60
CA GLN A 55 10.06 5.03 -10.19
C GLN A 55 9.73 5.19 -8.71
N LEU A 56 8.53 4.77 -8.28
CA LEU A 56 8.19 4.76 -6.86
C LEU A 56 9.20 3.88 -6.09
N SER A 57 9.65 4.36 -4.94
CA SER A 57 10.56 3.62 -4.05
C SER A 57 9.99 2.25 -3.70
N GLU A 58 10.86 1.22 -3.68
CA GLU A 58 10.48 -0.15 -3.31
C GLU A 58 9.87 -0.22 -1.90
N SER A 59 10.30 0.64 -0.98
CA SER A 59 9.71 0.76 0.36
C SER A 59 8.22 1.12 0.32
N LEU A 60 7.86 2.09 -0.53
CA LEU A 60 6.48 2.55 -0.68
C LEU A 60 5.63 1.53 -1.44
N LYS A 61 6.22 0.83 -2.43
CA LYS A 61 5.54 -0.30 -3.08
C LYS A 61 5.23 -1.42 -2.08
N HIS A 62 6.19 -1.77 -1.22
CA HIS A 62 5.95 -2.81 -0.23
C HIS A 62 4.96 -2.38 0.86
N ALA A 63 4.99 -1.10 1.27
CA ALA A 63 3.97 -0.52 2.14
C ALA A 63 2.56 -0.66 1.53
N ALA A 64 2.40 -0.36 0.24
CA ALA A 64 1.14 -0.52 -0.47
C ALA A 64 0.67 -1.99 -0.48
N LEU A 65 1.57 -2.95 -0.68
CA LEU A 65 1.23 -4.38 -0.58
C LEU A 65 0.75 -4.77 0.82
N LEU A 66 1.38 -4.28 1.90
CA LEU A 66 0.93 -4.52 3.27
C LEU A 66 -0.47 -3.95 3.51
N VAL A 67 -0.75 -2.74 3.01
CA VAL A 67 -2.09 -2.12 3.10
C VAL A 67 -3.12 -2.91 2.29
N ILE A 68 -2.79 -3.38 1.08
CA ILE A 68 -3.66 -4.25 0.29
C ILE A 68 -3.96 -5.55 1.06
N GLY A 69 -2.96 -6.15 1.69
CA GLY A 69 -3.11 -7.32 2.53
C GLY A 69 -4.10 -7.11 3.67
N ASP A 70 -3.95 -6.00 4.39
CA ASP A 70 -4.84 -5.63 5.49
C ASP A 70 -6.28 -5.42 5.02
N LEU A 71 -6.49 -4.59 4.00
CA LEU A 71 -7.82 -4.30 3.45
C LEU A 71 -8.52 -5.56 2.88
N TYR A 72 -7.74 -6.47 2.26
CA TYR A 72 -8.29 -7.68 1.66
C TYR A 72 -8.73 -8.69 2.72
N GLN A 73 -8.00 -8.83 3.82
CA GLN A 73 -8.30 -9.77 4.90
C GLN A 73 -9.37 -9.22 5.86
N ASN A 74 -9.34 -7.91 6.13
CA ASN A 74 -10.17 -7.26 7.15
C ASN A 74 -11.36 -6.50 6.52
N ARG A 75 -12.33 -7.24 5.97
CA ARG A 75 -13.47 -6.68 5.23
C ARG A 75 -14.69 -6.30 6.07
N GLU A 76 -14.65 -6.59 7.37
CA GLU A 76 -15.73 -6.31 8.30
C GLU A 76 -15.42 -5.05 9.13
N ALA A 77 -16.44 -4.27 9.45
CA ALA A 77 -16.27 -3.07 10.29
C ALA A 77 -15.91 -3.41 11.75
N GLN A 78 -16.20 -4.63 12.19
CA GLN A 78 -15.90 -5.14 13.52
C GLN A 78 -15.34 -6.54 13.40
N GLN A 79 -14.42 -6.90 14.28
CA GLN A 79 -13.84 -8.23 14.34
C GLN A 79 -13.80 -8.70 15.80
N THR A 80 -13.88 -10.01 15.99
CA THR A 80 -13.82 -10.63 17.33
C THR A 80 -12.41 -10.58 17.91
N GLU A 81 -11.39 -10.62 17.05
CA GLU A 81 -9.98 -10.59 17.44
C GLU A 81 -9.42 -9.16 17.40
N GLN A 82 -8.47 -8.88 18.29
CA GLN A 82 -7.77 -7.60 18.31
C GLN A 82 -6.72 -7.55 17.20
N LEU A 83 -6.80 -6.54 16.34
CA LEU A 83 -5.76 -6.27 15.36
C LEU A 83 -4.57 -5.55 16.00
N HIS A 84 -3.37 -5.97 15.60
CA HIS A 84 -2.11 -5.35 16.01
C HIS A 84 -1.46 -4.65 14.82
N MET A 85 -1.00 -3.43 15.06
CA MET A 85 -0.35 -2.65 14.02
C MET A 85 0.96 -3.30 13.57
N ASN A 86 1.17 -3.35 12.27
CA ASN A 86 2.43 -3.81 11.71
C ASN A 86 3.49 -2.69 11.76
N HIS A 87 4.37 -2.73 12.75
CA HIS A 87 5.46 -1.75 12.90
C HIS A 87 6.39 -1.63 11.68
N ALA A 88 6.44 -2.64 10.80
CA ALA A 88 7.20 -2.53 9.56
C ALA A 88 6.59 -1.46 8.63
N LEU A 89 5.27 -1.35 8.58
CA LEU A 89 4.57 -0.34 7.78
C LEU A 89 4.98 1.07 8.23
N ASP A 90 4.89 1.35 9.53
CA ASP A 90 5.32 2.64 10.10
C ASP A 90 6.77 2.97 9.75
N ARG A 91 7.67 1.98 9.93
CA ARG A 91 9.09 2.16 9.65
C ARG A 91 9.37 2.45 8.18
N LEU A 92 8.60 1.84 7.27
CA LEU A 92 8.69 2.12 5.83
C LEU A 92 8.22 3.55 5.52
N LEU A 93 7.14 4.00 6.14
CA LEU A 93 6.53 5.31 5.86
C LEU A 93 7.24 6.50 6.52
N ASN A 94 7.78 6.31 7.72
CA ASN A 94 8.34 7.40 8.55
C ASN A 94 9.42 8.23 7.83
N LYS A 95 10.19 7.64 6.92
CA LYS A 95 11.21 8.36 6.14
C LYS A 95 10.61 9.39 5.16
N TYR A 96 9.40 9.16 4.67
CA TYR A 96 8.76 9.94 3.61
C TYR A 96 7.74 10.94 4.16
N ARG A 97 7.34 10.79 5.43
CA ARG A 97 6.31 11.61 6.06
C ARG A 97 6.76 13.06 6.11
N LYS A 98 5.90 13.96 5.65
CA LYS A 98 6.10 15.40 5.80
C LYS A 98 5.91 15.77 7.27
N MET A 99 7.01 16.05 7.96
CA MET A 99 6.93 16.55 9.33
C MET A 99 6.53 18.03 9.29
N GLY A 100 5.36 18.35 9.84
CA GLY A 100 5.01 19.73 10.15
C GLY A 100 6.03 20.31 11.13
N VAL A 101 6.53 21.50 10.82
CA VAL A 101 7.38 22.30 11.74
C VAL A 101 6.54 22.98 12.81
#